data_AF-A0A3C0KEX3-F1
#
_entry.id   AF-A0A3C0KEX3-F1
#
_cell.length_a   1.000
_cell.length_b   1.000
_cell.length_c   1.000
_cell.angle_alpha   90.00
_cell.angle_beta   90.00
_cell.angle_gamma   90.00
#
_symmetry.space_group_name_H-M   'P 1'
#
loop_
_entity.id
_entity.type
_entity.pdbx_description
1 polymer ?
#
loop_
_entity_poly.entity_id
_entity_poly.type
_entity_poly.pdbx_seq_one_letter_code
_entity_poly.pdbx_strand_id
1 'polypeptide(L)' 'MPLETFKASEPLTLGVELELQLVNSYDYDLSSSANDLLELLRRKPFPGVVTPEMTQSMIE' A
#
# COMPACT_ATOMS: atom_id res chain seq x y z
N MET A 1 14.13 -9.72 22.89
CA MET A 1 13.23 -10.89 22.68
C MET A 1 13.87 -11.76 21.61
N PRO A 2 13.79 -13.10 21.71
CA PRO A 2 14.29 -13.96 20.64
C PRO A 2 13.46 -13.80 19.36
N LEU A 3 14.05 -14.08 18.20
CA LEU A 3 13.34 -14.13 16.93
C LEU A 3 12.35 -15.30 16.92
N GLU A 4 11.31 -15.17 16.10
CA GLU A 4 10.34 -16.24 15.87
C GLU A 4 10.97 -17.42 15.09
N THR A 5 10.34 -18.58 15.17
CA THR A 5 10.74 -19.76 14.37
C THR A 5 10.52 -19.49 12.88
N PHE A 6 11.48 -19.90 12.05
CA PHE A 6 11.40 -19.74 10.60
C PHE A 6 10.16 -20.46 10.04
N LYS A 7 9.27 -19.71 9.37
CA LYS A 7 8.04 -20.23 8.80
C LYS A 7 8.31 -20.92 7.45
N ALA A 8 7.91 -22.19 7.33
CA ALA A 8 7.96 -22.90 6.05
C ALA A 8 6.96 -22.27 5.06
N SER A 9 7.44 -21.96 3.85
CA SER A 9 6.63 -21.43 2.74
C SER A 9 6.65 -22.42 1.57
N GLU A 10 5.63 -22.37 0.71
CA GLU A 10 5.63 -23.17 -0.51
C GLU A 10 6.78 -22.71 -1.45
N PRO A 11 7.57 -23.63 -2.03
CA PRO A 11 8.68 -23.27 -2.90
C PRO A 11 8.23 -22.45 -4.11
N LEU A 12 9.09 -21.53 -4.56
CA LEU A 12 8.89 -20.72 -5.78
C LEU A 12 7.70 -19.75 -5.72
N THR A 13 7.23 -19.40 -4.53
CA THR A 13 6.25 -18.33 -4.32
C THR A 13 6.92 -16.96 -4.22
N LEU A 14 6.22 -15.89 -4.62
CA LEU A 14 6.70 -14.51 -4.59
C LEU A 14 5.61 -13.60 -4.00
N GLY A 15 5.99 -12.75 -3.03
CA GLY A 15 5.20 -11.59 -2.61
C GLY A 15 5.74 -10.33 -3.28
N VAL A 16 4.84 -9.44 -3.71
CA VAL A 16 5.20 -8.15 -4.32
C VAL A 16 4.44 -7.06 -3.58
N GLU A 17 5.15 -6.03 -3.17
CA GLU A 17 4.64 -4.82 -2.51
C GLU A 17 5.10 -3.62 -3.34
N LEU A 18 4.25 -2.61 -3.46
CA LEU A 18 4.51 -1.42 -4.28
C LEU A 18 4.13 -0.17 -3.52
N GLU A 19 5.12 0.63 -3.12
CA GLU A 19 4.84 1.96 -2.60
C GLU A 19 4.61 2.95 -3.75
N LEU A 20 3.44 3.59 -3.77
CA LEU A 20 3.04 4.55 -4.78
C LEU A 20 2.92 5.95 -4.18
N GLN A 21 3.40 6.95 -4.92
CA GLN A 21 3.26 8.36 -4.56
C GLN A 21 1.99 8.96 -5.17
N LEU A 22 1.23 9.66 -4.34
CA LEU A 22 0.05 10.41 -4.74
C LEU A 22 0.48 11.83 -5.10
N VAL A 23 0.29 12.20 -6.37
CA VAL A 23 0.55 13.54 -6.89
C VAL A 23 -0.77 14.19 -7.30
N ASN A 24 -0.89 15.50 -7.10
CA ASN A 24 -2.05 16.24 -7.58
C ASN A 24 -1.89 16.60 -9.07
N SER A 25 -2.99 16.87 -9.77
CA SER A 25 -2.96 17.16 -11.20
C SER A 25 -2.76 18.64 -11.55
N TYR A 26 -2.67 19.52 -10.56
CA TYR A 26 -2.54 20.96 -10.78
C TYR A 26 -1.08 21.36 -11.00
N ASP A 27 -0.18 20.88 -10.14
CA ASP A 27 1.26 21.18 -10.19
C ASP A 27 2.16 19.94 -10.07
N TYR A 28 1.59 18.74 -9.91
CA TYR A 28 2.31 17.48 -9.71
C TYR A 28 3.07 17.36 -8.39
N ASP A 29 2.79 18.21 -7.40
CA ASP A 29 3.30 18.04 -6.05
C ASP A 29 2.58 16.91 -5.31
N LEU A 30 3.25 16.41 -4.27
CA LEU A 30 2.72 15.39 -3.37
C LEU A 30 1.39 15.84 -2.75
N SER A 31 0.39 14.98 -2.84
CA SER A 31 -0.97 15.21 -2.34
C SER A 31 -1.18 14.44 -1.05
N SER A 32 -1.67 15.10 0.01
CA SER A 32 -2.05 14.47 1.28
C SER A 32 -3.43 13.77 1.21
N SER A 33 -3.64 12.90 0.22
CA SER A 33 -4.96 12.33 -0.12
C SER A 33 -5.08 10.81 0.09
N ALA A 34 -4.12 10.17 0.76
CA ALA A 34 -4.11 8.71 0.96
C ALA A 34 -5.39 8.19 1.65
N ASN A 35 -5.82 8.82 2.73
CA ASN A 35 -7.03 8.38 3.46
C ASN A 35 -8.30 8.48 2.60
N ASP A 36 -8.45 9.56 1.83
CA ASP A 36 -9.60 9.74 0.95
C ASP A 36 -9.60 8.68 -0.15
N LEU A 37 -8.43 8.41 -0.75
CA LEU A 37 -8.27 7.38 -1.78
C LEU A 37 -8.60 5.99 -1.24
N LEU A 38 -8.10 5.64 -0.05
CA LEU A 38 -8.38 4.36 0.59
C LEU A 38 -9.89 4.19 0.87
N GLU A 39 -10.55 5.25 1.33
CA GLU A 39 -12.00 5.22 1.54
C GLU A 39 -12.78 5.07 0.22
N LEU A 40 -12.31 5.68 -0.86
CA LEU A 40 -12.87 5.48 -2.20
C LEU A 40 -12.68 4.05 -2.70
N LEU A 41 -11.48 3.47 -2.51
CA LEU A 41 -11.16 2.11 -2.94
C LEU A 41 -12.04 1.06 -2.26
N ARG A 42 -12.40 1.26 -0.99
CA ARG A 42 -13.30 0.35 -0.25
C ARG A 42 -14.72 0.27 -0.81
N ARG A 43 -15.14 1.23 -1.65
CA ARG A 43 -16.51 1.27 -2.18
C ARG A 43 -16.80 0.18 -3.19
N LYS A 44 -15.76 -0.50 -3.73
CA LYS A 44 -15.89 -1.60 -4.68
C LYS A 44 -14.80 -2.65 -4.44
N PRO A 45 -15.02 -3.91 -4.87
CA PRO A 45 -13.95 -4.90 -4.85
C PRO A 45 -12.73 -4.42 -5.64
N PHE A 46 -11.56 -4.50 -5.02
CA PHE A 46 -10.27 -4.21 -5.63
C PHE A 46 -9.39 -5.47 -5.59
N PRO A 47 -8.72 -5.85 -6.69
CA PRO A 47 -7.82 -7.01 -6.68
C PRO A 47 -6.54 -6.69 -5.91
N GLY A 48 -6.27 -7.47 -4.86
CA GLY A 48 -5.11 -7.27 -3.99
C GLY A 48 -5.48 -6.52 -2.71
N VAL A 49 -4.46 -5.99 -2.03
CA VAL A 49 -4.60 -5.23 -0.79
C VAL A 49 -3.98 -3.87 -1.05
N VAL A 50 -4.66 -2.81 -0.59
CA VAL A 50 -4.09 -1.46 -0.56
C VAL A 50 -4.11 -0.97 0.88
N THR A 51 -2.96 -0.56 1.39
CA THR A 51 -2.71 -0.19 2.79
C THR A 51 -2.25 1.28 2.89
N PRO A 52 -2.49 1.91 4.05
CA PRO A 52 -1.88 3.19 4.34
C PRO A 52 -0.37 3.04 4.58
N GLU A 53 0.41 3.95 4.01
CA GLU A 53 1.84 4.08 4.28
C GLU A 53 2.08 5.09 5.43
N MET A 54 3.32 5.22 5.92
CA MET A 54 3.67 6.20 6.96
C MET A 54 3.33 7.66 6.57
N THR A 55 3.34 8.00 5.29
CA THR A 55 3.05 9.36 4.81
C THR A 55 1.66 9.45 4.20
N GLN A 56 1.03 10.63 4.31
CA GLN A 56 -0.32 10.86 3.75
C GLN A 56 -0.33 11.05 2.23
N SER A 57 0.85 11.04 1.59
CA SER A 57 1.03 11.14 0.15
C SER A 57 1.49 9.84 -0.48
N MET A 58 1.45 8.73 0.26
CA MET A 58 1.83 7.42 -0.24
C MET A 58 0.79 6.38 0.16
N ILE A 59 0.69 5.34 -0.65
CA ILE A 59 -0.05 4.11 -0.38
C ILE A 59 0.83 2.93 -0.77
N GLU A 60 0.52 1.77 -0.22
CA GLU A 60 1.06 0.47 -0.65
C GLU A 60 -0.07 -0.40 -1.21
#